data_AF-A0A2N2XB51-F1
#
_entry.id   AF-A0A2N2XB51-F1
#
_cell.length_a   1.000
_cell.length_b   1.000
_cell.length_c   1.000
_cell.angle_alpha   90.00
_cell.angle_beta   90.00
_cell.angle_gamma   90.00
#
_symmetry.space_group_name_H-M   'P 1'
#
loop_
_entity.id
_entity.type
_entity.pdbx_description
1 polymer ?
#
loop_
_entity_poly.entity_id
_entity_poly.type
_entity_poly.pdbx_seq_one_letter_code
_entity_poly.pdbx_strand_id
1 'polypeptide(L)'
;MKKVKLIECPRDAMQGIKSHFISTESKAQYINALLRVGFDTIDFGSFVSPKAIPQMRDTVEVLSKLDLSKTESKLLAIVANIRGAEEASKFEEITYLGYPFSISENFQMRNTSKTIAESIEILNEILNIATKTNKEVVAYLSMGFGNPYGDPWNVEIVSNWTDKLSKMGVKILSLSDTVGSSTPKIIDYLFSNLIPAYPTIEFGAHLHTTPTSWFEKVDAAYKAGCNRFDGAIMGYGGCPMAKDDLTGNMPTEKLVSYFNQQKATTNINAMSFESAYNEALKIFL
;
A
#
# COMPACT_ATOMS: atom_id res chain seq x y z
N MET A 1 -10.39 12.93 19.41
CA MET A 1 -9.14 12.95 18.61
C MET A 1 -9.41 12.18 17.32
N LYS A 2 -8.89 12.64 16.18
CA LYS A 2 -9.11 11.98 14.88
C LYS A 2 -8.28 10.70 14.84
N LYS A 3 -8.92 9.53 14.64
CA LYS A 3 -8.24 8.23 14.52
C LYS A 3 -7.60 8.11 13.14
N VAL A 4 -6.34 7.71 13.09
CA VAL A 4 -5.58 7.51 11.86
C VAL A 4 -5.08 6.07 11.82
N LYS A 5 -5.30 5.41 10.68
CA LYS A 5 -4.77 4.09 10.39
C LYS A 5 -3.41 4.19 9.73
N LEU A 6 -2.46 3.43 10.25
CA LEU A 6 -1.12 3.31 9.68
C LEU A 6 -0.91 1.91 9.12
N ILE A 7 -0.48 1.86 7.87
CA ILE A 7 -0.19 0.63 7.13
C ILE A 7 1.30 0.61 6.86
N GLU A 8 1.94 -0.45 7.33
CA GLU A 8 3.36 -0.68 7.10
C GLU A 8 3.55 -1.64 5.94
N CYS A 9 4.41 -1.26 4.98
CA CYS A 9 4.57 -1.93 3.70
C CYS A 9 5.94 -2.58 3.50
N PRO A 10 6.33 -3.56 4.35
CA PRO A 10 7.62 -4.23 4.23
C PRO A 10 7.73 -5.01 2.91
N ARG A 11 6.62 -5.55 2.38
CA ARG A 11 6.56 -6.19 1.06
C ARG A 11 7.01 -5.23 -0.04
N ASP A 12 6.46 -4.01 -0.03
CA ASP A 12 6.74 -3.00 -1.04
C ASP A 12 8.19 -2.49 -0.99
N ALA A 13 8.74 -2.37 0.22
CA ALA A 13 10.16 -2.08 0.42
C ALA A 13 11.06 -3.21 -0.08
N MET A 14 10.79 -4.46 0.33
CA MET A 14 11.64 -5.59 0.02
C MET A 14 11.62 -5.94 -1.48
N GLN A 15 10.48 -5.86 -2.17
CA GLN A 15 10.37 -6.28 -3.59
C GLN A 15 11.31 -5.54 -4.55
N GLY A 16 11.72 -4.31 -4.18
CA GLY A 16 12.62 -3.47 -4.96
C GLY A 16 14.07 -3.96 -4.92
N ILE A 17 14.44 -4.76 -3.92
CA ILE A 17 15.81 -5.25 -3.73
C ILE A 17 16.10 -6.35 -4.76
N LYS A 18 17.08 -6.10 -5.63
CA LYS A 18 17.51 -7.04 -6.68
C LYS A 18 18.90 -7.63 -6.46
N SER A 19 19.70 -7.05 -5.56
CA SER A 19 21.09 -7.45 -5.34
C SER A 19 21.22 -8.84 -4.72
N HIS A 20 20.24 -9.26 -3.93
CA HIS A 20 20.22 -10.56 -3.26
C HIS A 20 18.79 -10.94 -2.86
N PHE A 21 18.61 -12.20 -2.50
CA PHE A 21 17.37 -12.68 -1.89
C PHE A 21 17.47 -12.61 -0.37
N ILE A 22 16.66 -11.75 0.26
CA ILE A 22 16.43 -11.78 1.72
C ILE A 22 15.82 -13.13 2.10
N SER A 23 16.43 -13.82 3.06
CA SER A 23 15.98 -15.13 3.52
C SER A 23 14.59 -15.07 4.17
N THR A 24 13.87 -16.19 4.10
CA THR A 24 12.55 -16.36 4.70
C THR A 24 12.57 -16.09 6.19
N GLU A 25 13.61 -16.54 6.90
CA GLU A 25 13.81 -16.30 8.33
C GLU A 25 13.94 -14.81 8.64
N SER A 26 14.75 -14.07 7.87
CA SER A 26 14.94 -12.63 8.09
C SER A 26 13.65 -11.85 7.82
N LYS A 27 12.89 -12.21 6.77
CA LYS A 27 11.56 -11.62 6.50
C LYS A 27 10.59 -11.87 7.65
N ALA A 28 10.49 -13.13 8.09
CA ALA A 28 9.59 -13.51 9.17
C ALA A 28 9.98 -12.83 10.49
N GLN A 29 11.28 -12.74 10.82
CA GLN A 29 11.75 -12.02 12.00
C GLN A 29 11.37 -10.54 11.95
N TYR A 30 11.58 -9.89 10.80
CA TYR A 30 11.21 -8.49 10.62
C TYR A 30 9.70 -8.28 10.75
N ILE A 31 8.88 -9.06 10.04
CA ILE A 31 7.41 -8.94 10.09
C ILE A 31 6.88 -9.25 11.50
N ASN A 32 7.43 -10.24 12.22
CA ASN A 32 7.10 -10.50 13.62
C ASN A 32 7.42 -9.33 14.55
N ALA A 33 8.45 -8.53 14.25
CA ALA A 33 8.70 -7.31 15.00
C ALA A 33 7.64 -6.24 14.69
N LEU A 34 7.25 -6.09 13.42
CA LEU A 34 6.18 -5.16 13.01
C LEU A 34 4.82 -5.52 13.59
N LEU A 35 4.49 -6.82 13.71
CA LEU A 35 3.23 -7.31 14.30
C LEU A 35 3.05 -6.91 15.77
N ARG A 36 4.13 -6.54 16.47
CA ARG A 36 4.07 -6.06 17.87
C ARG A 36 3.88 -4.55 17.98
N VAL A 37 3.99 -3.81 16.87
CA VAL A 37 3.97 -2.34 16.89
C VAL A 37 2.55 -1.80 17.08
N GLY A 38 1.55 -2.48 16.52
CA GLY A 38 0.17 -1.99 16.48
C GLY A 38 -0.19 -1.25 15.19
N PHE A 39 0.47 -1.53 14.06
CA PHE A 39 -0.04 -1.07 12.76
C PHE A 39 -1.44 -1.63 12.50
N ASP A 40 -2.33 -0.87 11.85
CA ASP A 40 -3.66 -1.39 11.50
C ASP A 40 -3.56 -2.49 10.44
N THR A 41 -2.57 -2.40 9.56
CA THR A 41 -2.32 -3.41 8.52
C THR A 41 -0.84 -3.52 8.23
N ILE A 42 -0.39 -4.75 7.96
CA ILE A 42 0.95 -5.03 7.44
C ILE A 42 0.79 -5.64 6.05
N ASP A 43 1.29 -4.95 5.03
CA ASP A 43 1.47 -5.48 3.69
C ASP A 43 2.70 -6.40 3.70
N PHE A 44 2.44 -7.67 4.04
CA PHE A 44 3.48 -8.62 4.46
C PHE A 44 4.07 -9.42 3.30
N GLY A 45 3.34 -9.57 2.20
CA GLY A 45 3.73 -10.49 1.13
C GLY A 45 2.89 -10.37 -0.14
N SER A 46 3.19 -11.20 -1.13
CA SER A 46 2.51 -11.14 -2.42
C SER A 46 2.44 -12.49 -3.12
N PHE A 47 1.28 -12.79 -3.71
CA PHE A 47 1.02 -14.00 -4.51
C PHE A 47 1.13 -13.68 -6.00
N VAL A 48 2.21 -13.00 -6.38
CA VAL A 48 2.55 -12.71 -7.79
C VAL A 48 3.52 -13.76 -8.33
N SER A 49 3.81 -13.69 -9.63
CA SER A 49 4.77 -14.61 -10.26
C SER A 49 6.14 -14.53 -9.58
N PRO A 50 6.68 -15.64 -9.04
CA PRO A 50 8.05 -15.70 -8.51
C PRO A 50 9.12 -15.35 -9.55
N LYS A 51 8.79 -15.51 -10.84
CA LYS A 51 9.69 -15.09 -11.93
C LYS A 51 9.73 -13.57 -12.07
N ALA A 52 8.59 -12.89 -11.92
CA ALA A 52 8.49 -11.44 -12.04
C ALA A 52 9.04 -10.74 -10.79
N ILE A 53 8.68 -11.23 -9.60
CA ILE A 53 9.11 -10.70 -8.32
C ILE A 53 9.74 -11.83 -7.48
N PRO A 54 11.01 -12.20 -7.75
CA PRO A 54 11.70 -13.27 -7.02
C PRO A 54 11.73 -13.09 -5.51
N GLN A 55 11.72 -11.84 -5.06
CA GLN A 55 11.77 -11.51 -3.64
C GLN A 55 10.54 -11.98 -2.86
N MET A 56 9.40 -12.21 -3.54
CA MET A 56 8.12 -12.63 -2.93
C MET A 56 7.81 -14.12 -3.11
N ARG A 57 8.76 -14.89 -3.64
CA ARG A 57 8.55 -16.32 -3.96
C ARG A 57 8.23 -17.20 -2.75
N ASP A 58 8.58 -16.76 -1.55
CA ASP A 58 8.49 -17.48 -0.28
C ASP A 58 7.38 -16.93 0.64
N THR A 59 6.38 -16.25 0.08
CA THR A 59 5.31 -15.60 0.87
C THR A 59 4.57 -16.58 1.78
N VAL A 60 4.35 -17.82 1.34
CA VAL A 60 3.66 -18.85 2.14
C VAL A 60 4.53 -19.34 3.29
N GLU A 61 5.83 -19.55 3.04
CA GLU A 61 6.80 -19.96 4.04
C GLU A 61 7.02 -18.87 5.08
N VAL A 62 7.02 -17.59 4.68
CA VAL A 62 7.02 -16.46 5.61
C VAL A 62 5.76 -16.47 6.48
N LEU A 63 4.58 -16.60 5.89
CA LEU A 63 3.30 -16.62 6.61
C LEU A 63 3.28 -17.69 7.72
N SER A 64 3.76 -18.90 7.42
CA SER A 64 3.80 -19.99 8.40
C SER A 64 4.76 -19.77 9.59
N LYS A 65 5.63 -18.75 9.51
CA LYS A 65 6.57 -18.37 10.58
C LYS A 65 6.11 -17.13 11.36
N LEU A 66 4.95 -16.56 11.04
CA LEU A 66 4.42 -15.39 11.75
C LEU A 66 3.70 -15.81 13.03
N ASP A 67 3.98 -15.11 14.14
CA ASP A 67 3.24 -15.23 15.39
C ASP A 67 2.10 -14.20 15.40
N LEU A 68 0.90 -14.69 15.10
CA LEU A 68 -0.31 -13.88 15.06
C LEU A 68 -1.11 -13.92 16.38
N SER A 69 -0.62 -14.63 17.40
CA SER A 69 -1.40 -14.93 18.61
C SER A 69 -1.74 -13.70 19.47
N LYS A 70 -0.96 -12.62 19.33
CA LYS A 70 -1.07 -11.40 20.15
C LYS A 70 -1.22 -10.11 19.35
N THR A 71 -1.23 -10.20 18.02
CA THR A 71 -1.30 -9.02 17.16
C THR A 71 -2.74 -8.61 16.90
N GLU A 72 -2.98 -7.31 16.83
CA GLU A 72 -4.24 -6.76 16.30
C GLU A 72 -4.08 -6.33 14.82
N SER A 73 -2.86 -6.38 14.29
CA SER A 73 -2.57 -6.00 12.92
C SER A 73 -3.18 -7.00 11.94
N LYS A 74 -3.86 -6.48 10.93
CA LYS A 74 -4.37 -7.29 9.83
C LYS A 74 -3.28 -7.53 8.79
N LEU A 75 -3.30 -8.71 8.15
CA LEU A 75 -2.38 -9.01 7.06
C LEU A 75 -2.98 -8.64 5.70
N LEU A 76 -2.19 -7.95 4.88
CA LEU A 76 -2.48 -7.66 3.48
C LEU A 76 -1.50 -8.39 2.58
N ALA A 77 -2.01 -9.06 1.53
CA ALA A 77 -1.20 -9.63 0.48
C ALA A 77 -1.55 -9.06 -0.90
N ILE A 78 -0.54 -8.68 -1.69
CA ILE A 78 -0.76 -8.22 -3.06
C ILE A 78 -1.08 -9.40 -3.99
N VAL A 79 -2.16 -9.25 -4.76
CA VAL A 79 -2.64 -10.20 -5.76
C VAL A 79 -2.82 -9.48 -7.10
N ALA A 80 -2.01 -9.80 -8.10
CA ALA A 80 -2.06 -9.09 -9.41
C ALA A 80 -2.86 -9.86 -10.49
N ASN A 81 -3.48 -10.98 -10.13
CA ASN A 81 -4.27 -11.84 -11.00
C ASN A 81 -5.19 -12.77 -10.18
N ILE A 82 -6.11 -13.46 -10.86
CA ILE A 82 -7.09 -14.37 -10.26
C ILE A 82 -6.41 -15.51 -9.49
N ARG A 83 -5.39 -16.16 -10.08
CA ARG A 83 -4.65 -17.26 -9.43
C ARG A 83 -4.07 -16.82 -8.08
N GLY A 84 -3.42 -15.66 -8.04
CA GLY A 84 -2.86 -15.12 -6.81
C GLY A 84 -3.92 -14.83 -5.75
N ALA A 85 -5.10 -14.36 -6.16
CA ALA A 85 -6.24 -14.15 -5.26
C ALA A 85 -6.80 -15.47 -4.71
N GLU A 86 -6.92 -16.50 -5.55
CA GLU A 86 -7.32 -17.85 -5.12
C GLU A 86 -6.29 -18.46 -4.16
N GLU A 87 -4.99 -18.30 -4.42
CA GLU A 87 -3.92 -18.80 -3.55
C GLU A 87 -3.91 -18.08 -2.20
N ALA A 88 -3.95 -16.75 -2.18
CA ALA A 88 -4.00 -15.96 -0.95
C ALA A 88 -5.25 -16.27 -0.13
N SER A 89 -6.40 -16.49 -0.78
CA SER A 89 -7.67 -16.71 -0.08
C SER A 89 -7.77 -18.04 0.66
N LYS A 90 -6.84 -18.97 0.45
CA LYS A 90 -6.77 -20.24 1.20
C LYS A 90 -6.31 -20.06 2.65
N PHE A 91 -5.72 -18.91 2.97
CA PHE A 91 -5.15 -18.61 4.28
C PHE A 91 -6.12 -17.73 5.07
N GLU A 92 -6.62 -18.20 6.20
CA GLU A 92 -7.56 -17.45 7.05
C GLU A 92 -6.91 -16.19 7.63
N GLU A 93 -5.60 -16.25 7.87
CA GLU A 93 -4.75 -15.22 8.44
C GLU A 93 -4.69 -13.93 7.58
N ILE A 94 -4.85 -14.06 6.26
CA ILE A 94 -4.84 -12.93 5.34
C ILE A 94 -6.19 -12.24 5.41
N THR A 95 -6.24 -10.95 5.73
CA THR A 95 -7.52 -10.19 5.77
C THR A 95 -7.76 -9.43 4.48
N TYR A 96 -6.71 -8.81 3.94
CA TYR A 96 -6.80 -7.91 2.79
C TYR A 96 -6.13 -8.50 1.55
N LEU A 97 -6.85 -8.44 0.43
CA LEU A 97 -6.30 -8.67 -0.91
C LEU A 97 -6.02 -7.32 -1.55
N GLY A 98 -4.74 -6.98 -1.72
CA GLY A 98 -4.34 -5.74 -2.37
C GLY A 98 -4.23 -5.91 -3.88
N TYR A 99 -4.99 -5.12 -4.65
CA TYR A 99 -4.99 -5.17 -6.11
C TYR A 99 -4.38 -3.88 -6.70
N PRO A 100 -3.24 -3.96 -7.43
CA PRO A 100 -2.69 -2.81 -8.12
C PRO A 100 -3.49 -2.50 -9.39
N PHE A 101 -4.08 -1.31 -9.45
CA PHE A 101 -4.89 -0.85 -10.58
C PHE A 101 -4.48 0.56 -11.00
N SER A 102 -4.23 0.80 -12.27
CA SER A 102 -3.83 2.09 -12.81
C SER A 102 -4.93 2.71 -13.65
N ILE A 103 -5.07 4.03 -13.56
CA ILE A 103 -5.94 4.82 -14.44
C ILE A 103 -5.25 5.24 -15.76
N SER A 104 -4.03 4.75 -15.99
CA SER A 104 -3.22 4.94 -17.20
C SER A 104 -3.07 3.63 -17.93
N GLU A 105 -3.50 3.56 -19.19
CA GLU A 105 -3.33 2.36 -20.04
C GLU A 105 -1.84 2.02 -20.21
N ASN A 106 -1.01 3.04 -20.47
CA ASN A 106 0.42 2.85 -20.62
C ASN A 106 1.07 2.26 -19.36
N PHE A 107 0.73 2.79 -18.18
CA PHE A 107 1.28 2.26 -16.93
C PHE A 107 0.68 0.89 -16.58
N GLN A 108 -0.61 0.67 -16.81
CA GLN A 108 -1.26 -0.62 -16.53
C GLN A 108 -0.61 -1.74 -17.34
N MET A 109 -0.39 -1.51 -18.63
CA MET A 109 0.27 -2.45 -19.53
C MET A 109 1.73 -2.71 -19.12
N ARG A 110 2.49 -1.66 -18.78
CA ARG A 110 3.88 -1.84 -18.33
C ARG A 110 4.00 -2.56 -16.99
N ASN A 111 3.07 -2.31 -16.06
CA ASN A 111 3.13 -2.83 -14.70
C ASN A 111 2.59 -4.27 -14.60
N THR A 112 1.51 -4.58 -15.33
CA THR A 112 0.79 -5.86 -15.17
C THR A 112 0.64 -6.68 -16.45
N SER A 113 1.11 -6.14 -17.59
CA SER A 113 0.92 -6.69 -18.94
C SER A 113 -0.55 -6.90 -19.29
N LYS A 114 -1.40 -5.96 -18.85
CA LYS A 114 -2.85 -5.95 -19.08
C LYS A 114 -3.32 -4.54 -19.38
N THR A 115 -4.37 -4.45 -20.17
CA THR A 115 -5.16 -3.23 -20.38
C THR A 115 -5.98 -2.90 -19.13
N ILE A 116 -6.50 -1.68 -19.05
CA ILE A 116 -7.44 -1.31 -17.98
C ILE A 116 -8.72 -2.15 -18.06
N ALA A 117 -9.21 -2.45 -19.27
CA ALA A 117 -10.40 -3.27 -19.49
C ALA A 117 -10.25 -4.67 -18.87
N GLU A 118 -9.17 -5.38 -19.19
CA GLU A 118 -8.87 -6.69 -18.60
C GLU A 118 -8.68 -6.61 -17.09
N SER A 119 -8.12 -5.50 -16.60
CA SER A 119 -7.88 -5.29 -15.18
C SER A 119 -9.16 -5.09 -14.37
N ILE A 120 -10.19 -4.50 -14.99
CA ILE A 120 -11.54 -4.41 -14.38
C ILE A 120 -12.17 -5.79 -14.25
N GLU A 121 -12.08 -6.63 -15.29
CA GLU A 121 -12.62 -7.98 -15.25
C GLU A 121 -11.95 -8.82 -14.16
N ILE A 122 -10.62 -8.72 -14.06
CA ILE A 122 -9.86 -9.37 -12.99
C ILE A 122 -10.27 -8.85 -11.61
N LEU A 123 -10.41 -7.54 -11.44
CA LEU A 123 -10.83 -6.98 -10.16
C LEU A 123 -12.22 -7.47 -9.77
N ASN A 124 -13.16 -7.58 -10.72
CA ASN A 124 -14.48 -8.13 -10.47
C ASN A 124 -14.40 -9.59 -9.95
N GLU A 125 -13.55 -10.43 -10.56
CA GLU A 125 -13.33 -11.79 -10.07
C GLU A 125 -12.65 -11.82 -8.70
N ILE A 126 -11.68 -10.94 -8.44
CA ILE A 126 -11.04 -10.82 -7.13
C ILE A 126 -12.04 -10.42 -6.05
N LEU A 127 -12.96 -9.49 -6.35
CA LEU A 127 -14.05 -9.11 -5.44
C LEU A 127 -14.99 -10.27 -5.14
N ASN A 128 -15.32 -11.08 -6.17
CA ASN A 128 -16.12 -12.29 -5.99
C ASN A 128 -15.42 -13.33 -5.10
N ILE A 129 -14.12 -13.57 -5.34
CA ILE A 129 -13.29 -14.45 -4.51
C ILE A 129 -13.28 -13.94 -3.07
N ALA A 130 -12.94 -12.67 -2.87
CA ALA A 130 -12.85 -12.05 -1.55
C ALA A 130 -14.17 -12.17 -0.77
N THR A 131 -15.31 -11.93 -1.43
CA THR A 131 -16.62 -12.10 -0.82
C THR A 131 -16.88 -13.54 -0.37
N LYS A 132 -16.52 -14.53 -1.20
CA LYS A 132 -16.70 -15.96 -0.88
C LYS A 132 -15.77 -16.45 0.24
N THR A 133 -14.62 -15.83 0.41
CA THR A 133 -13.58 -16.24 1.36
C THR A 133 -13.44 -15.29 2.55
N ASN A 134 -14.44 -14.41 2.74
CA ASN A 134 -14.51 -13.43 3.82
C ASN A 134 -13.25 -12.54 3.92
N LYS A 135 -12.73 -12.12 2.76
CA LYS A 135 -11.63 -11.17 2.62
C LYS A 135 -12.17 -9.81 2.20
N GLU A 136 -11.36 -8.78 2.39
CA GLU A 136 -11.64 -7.43 1.91
C GLU A 136 -10.62 -7.03 0.84
N VAL A 137 -11.06 -6.29 -0.18
CA VAL A 137 -10.19 -5.82 -1.27
C VAL A 137 -9.74 -4.38 -1.01
N VAL A 138 -8.43 -4.16 -1.11
CA VAL A 138 -7.82 -2.82 -1.19
C VAL A 138 -7.36 -2.60 -2.61
N ALA A 139 -7.99 -1.67 -3.34
CA ALA A 139 -7.48 -1.31 -4.66
C ALA A 139 -6.49 -0.13 -4.54
N TYR A 140 -5.29 -0.34 -5.07
CA TYR A 140 -4.23 0.67 -5.12
C TYR A 140 -4.32 1.38 -6.47
N LEU A 141 -4.81 2.62 -6.46
CA LEU A 141 -5.03 3.44 -7.64
C LEU A 141 -3.73 4.16 -8.04
N SER A 142 -2.95 3.50 -8.89
CA SER A 142 -1.75 4.08 -9.49
C SER A 142 -2.08 5.23 -10.42
N MET A 143 -1.13 6.17 -10.55
CA MET A 143 -1.33 7.46 -11.24
C MET A 143 -2.44 8.32 -10.60
N GLY A 144 -2.72 8.13 -9.30
CA GLY A 144 -3.80 8.83 -8.60
C GLY A 144 -3.58 10.35 -8.49
N PHE A 145 -2.32 10.80 -8.51
CA PHE A 145 -1.96 12.22 -8.34
C PHE A 145 -1.28 12.85 -9.57
N GLY A 146 -1.25 12.14 -10.69
CA GLY A 146 -0.64 12.61 -11.94
C GLY A 146 -0.21 11.45 -12.83
N ASN A 147 0.05 11.76 -14.10
CA ASN A 147 0.54 10.79 -15.07
C ASN A 147 1.77 11.35 -15.83
N PRO A 148 2.96 10.76 -15.64
CA PRO A 148 4.19 11.20 -16.31
C PRO A 148 4.36 10.61 -17.73
N TYR A 149 3.47 9.71 -18.16
CA TYR A 149 3.55 9.00 -19.44
C TYR A 149 2.75 9.67 -20.57
N GLY A 150 2.15 10.83 -20.30
CA GLY A 150 1.45 11.63 -21.29
C GLY A 150 -0.02 11.24 -21.52
N ASP A 151 -0.56 10.23 -20.81
CA ASP A 151 -2.00 10.00 -20.87
C ASP A 151 -2.75 11.11 -20.14
N PRO A 152 -4.01 11.40 -20.54
CA PRO A 152 -4.84 12.38 -19.87
C PRO A 152 -4.95 12.10 -18.37
N TRP A 153 -4.79 13.14 -17.58
CA TRP A 153 -4.98 13.08 -16.15
C TRP A 153 -5.63 14.37 -15.66
N ASN A 154 -6.72 14.21 -14.91
CA ASN A 154 -7.35 15.27 -14.14
C ASN A 154 -8.19 14.64 -13.02
N VAL A 155 -8.72 15.48 -12.13
CA VAL A 155 -9.48 15.00 -10.96
C VAL A 155 -10.82 14.37 -11.34
N GLU A 156 -11.43 14.80 -12.43
CA GLU A 156 -12.67 14.20 -12.94
C GLU A 156 -12.42 12.75 -13.39
N ILE A 157 -11.29 12.47 -14.02
CA ILE A 157 -10.88 11.10 -14.38
C ILE A 157 -10.72 10.25 -13.11
N VAL A 158 -10.02 10.76 -12.09
CA VAL A 158 -9.87 10.03 -10.81
C VAL A 158 -11.23 9.81 -10.15
N SER A 159 -12.13 10.80 -10.21
CA SER A 159 -13.49 10.70 -9.66
C SER A 159 -14.36 9.69 -10.40
N ASN A 160 -14.28 9.64 -11.73
CA ASN A 160 -14.99 8.67 -12.57
C ASN A 160 -14.52 7.24 -12.29
N TRP A 161 -13.20 7.04 -12.11
CA TRP A 161 -12.66 5.76 -11.71
C TRP A 161 -13.07 5.38 -10.29
N THR A 162 -13.07 6.34 -9.36
CA THR A 162 -13.54 6.14 -7.99
C THR A 162 -15.00 5.69 -7.96
N ASP A 163 -15.88 6.36 -8.71
CA ASP A 163 -17.29 5.99 -8.85
C ASP A 163 -17.44 4.56 -9.39
N LYS A 164 -16.73 4.25 -10.47
CA LYS A 164 -16.78 2.92 -11.10
C LYS A 164 -16.33 1.82 -10.15
N LEU A 165 -15.18 2.00 -9.48
CA LEU A 165 -14.64 1.01 -8.54
C LEU A 165 -15.52 0.88 -7.29
N SER A 166 -16.09 1.99 -6.80
CA SER A 166 -17.06 1.97 -5.71
C SER A 166 -18.31 1.17 -6.07
N LYS A 167 -18.86 1.36 -7.27
CA LYS A 167 -20.03 0.60 -7.77
C LYS A 167 -19.75 -0.89 -7.96
N MET A 168 -18.50 -1.27 -8.22
CA MET A 168 -18.09 -2.68 -8.26
C MET A 168 -18.04 -3.32 -6.86
N GLY A 169 -18.07 -2.53 -5.78
CA GLY A 169 -18.03 -3.01 -4.41
C GLY A 169 -16.67 -2.86 -3.72
N VAL A 170 -15.71 -2.15 -4.32
CA VAL A 170 -14.46 -1.78 -3.62
C VAL A 170 -14.80 -0.85 -2.46
N LYS A 171 -14.30 -1.16 -1.26
CA LYS A 171 -14.53 -0.37 -0.05
C LYS A 171 -13.32 0.45 0.38
N ILE A 172 -12.12 0.07 -0.05
CA ILE A 172 -10.87 0.73 0.32
C ILE A 172 -10.11 1.08 -0.95
N LEU A 173 -9.85 2.38 -1.15
CA LEU A 173 -9.08 2.92 -2.28
C LEU A 173 -7.84 3.63 -1.77
N SER A 174 -6.65 3.06 -1.99
CA SER A 174 -5.38 3.75 -1.73
C SER A 174 -4.95 4.52 -2.97
N LEU A 175 -5.00 5.85 -2.94
CA LEU A 175 -4.47 6.67 -4.03
C LEU A 175 -2.95 6.66 -3.96
N SER A 176 -2.30 6.37 -5.08
CA SER A 176 -0.84 6.19 -5.14
C SER A 176 -0.14 7.30 -5.92
N ASP A 177 0.82 7.95 -5.29
CA ASP A 177 1.79 8.86 -5.93
C ASP A 177 2.96 8.05 -6.46
N THR A 178 2.71 7.27 -7.52
CA THR A 178 3.61 6.22 -8.00
C THR A 178 4.99 6.72 -8.44
N VAL A 179 5.14 7.98 -8.82
CA VAL A 179 6.41 8.55 -9.28
C VAL A 179 6.89 9.73 -8.41
N GLY A 180 6.23 9.97 -7.28
CA GLY A 180 6.60 11.04 -6.34
C GLY A 180 6.30 12.47 -6.83
N SER A 181 5.56 12.65 -7.92
CA SER A 181 5.32 13.95 -8.56
C SER A 181 4.12 14.72 -7.99
N SER A 182 3.39 14.16 -7.03
CA SER A 182 2.28 14.86 -6.40
C SER A 182 2.72 16.13 -5.69
N THR A 183 1.83 17.12 -5.63
CA THR A 183 2.03 18.35 -4.88
C THR A 183 0.97 18.47 -3.78
N PRO A 184 1.24 19.22 -2.69
CA PRO A 184 0.24 19.46 -1.64
C PRO A 184 -1.09 19.96 -2.18
N LYS A 185 -1.07 20.84 -3.20
CA LYS A 185 -2.27 21.37 -3.86
C LYS A 185 -3.08 20.28 -4.56
N ILE A 186 -2.43 19.36 -5.26
CA ILE A 186 -3.11 18.24 -5.95
C ILE A 186 -3.69 17.26 -4.93
N ILE A 187 -2.92 16.93 -3.89
CA ILE A 187 -3.33 16.04 -2.80
C ILE A 187 -4.57 16.60 -2.10
N ASP A 188 -4.50 17.85 -1.66
CA ASP A 188 -5.59 18.53 -0.96
C ASP A 188 -6.86 18.56 -1.81
N TYR A 189 -6.73 18.94 -3.09
CA TYR A 189 -7.84 19.02 -4.01
C TYR A 189 -8.51 17.66 -4.22
N LEU A 190 -7.74 16.59 -4.44
CA LEU A 190 -8.31 15.25 -4.66
C LEU A 190 -9.05 14.74 -3.43
N PHE A 191 -8.40 14.73 -2.26
CA PHE A 191 -9.02 14.18 -1.07
C PHE A 191 -10.21 15.01 -0.59
N SER A 192 -10.13 16.34 -0.66
CA SER A 192 -11.23 17.22 -0.24
C SER A 192 -12.48 17.10 -1.14
N ASN A 193 -12.34 16.62 -2.38
CA ASN A 193 -13.48 16.34 -3.26
C ASN A 193 -13.96 14.90 -3.16
N LEU A 194 -13.05 13.92 -3.15
CA LEU A 194 -13.40 12.50 -3.19
C LEU A 194 -13.97 12.00 -1.87
N ILE A 195 -13.38 12.37 -0.74
CA ILE A 195 -13.81 11.84 0.57
C ILE A 195 -15.27 12.22 0.89
N PRO A 196 -15.71 13.48 0.73
CA PRO A 196 -17.11 13.84 0.95
C PRO A 196 -18.08 13.23 -0.07
N ALA A 197 -17.63 13.04 -1.32
CA ALA A 197 -18.46 12.48 -2.39
C ALA A 197 -18.72 10.98 -2.23
N TYR A 198 -17.79 10.24 -1.61
CA TYR A 198 -17.88 8.78 -1.43
C TYR A 198 -17.70 8.40 0.04
N PRO A 199 -18.66 8.73 0.94
CA PRO A 199 -18.51 8.56 2.38
C PRO A 199 -18.42 7.09 2.84
N THR A 200 -18.79 6.14 1.98
CA THR A 200 -18.69 4.70 2.24
C THR A 200 -17.34 4.11 1.85
N ILE A 201 -16.46 4.90 1.20
CA ILE A 201 -15.14 4.48 0.77
C ILE A 201 -14.10 4.97 1.77
N GLU A 202 -13.26 4.05 2.24
CA GLU A 202 -12.07 4.40 2.99
C GLU A 202 -10.94 4.76 2.01
N PHE A 203 -10.65 6.05 1.91
CA PHE A 203 -9.52 6.54 1.12
C PHE A 203 -8.21 6.44 1.91
N GLY A 204 -7.18 5.91 1.25
CA GLY A 204 -5.80 5.90 1.72
C GLY A 204 -4.87 6.73 0.87
N ALA A 205 -3.78 7.20 1.48
CA ALA A 205 -2.69 7.88 0.82
C ALA A 205 -1.45 6.98 0.81
N HIS A 206 -1.04 6.55 -0.39
CA HIS A 206 0.22 5.87 -0.65
C HIS A 206 1.14 6.85 -1.39
N LEU A 207 1.95 7.59 -0.63
CA LEU A 207 2.71 8.71 -1.17
C LEU A 207 4.18 8.33 -1.31
N HIS A 208 4.78 8.60 -2.47
CA HIS A 208 6.23 8.54 -2.62
C HIS A 208 6.85 9.91 -2.34
N THR A 209 7.97 9.89 -1.63
CA THR A 209 8.63 11.09 -1.13
C THR A 209 10.14 10.96 -1.17
N THR A 210 10.83 12.09 -1.20
CA THR A 210 12.24 12.13 -0.80
C THR A 210 12.33 12.38 0.72
N PRO A 211 13.47 12.09 1.36
CA PRO A 211 13.66 12.32 2.80
C PRO A 211 13.38 13.76 3.28
N THR A 212 13.42 14.73 2.36
CA THR A 212 13.23 16.17 2.65
C THR A 212 11.87 16.71 2.21
N SER A 213 11.05 15.95 1.47
CA SER A 213 9.81 16.44 0.84
C SER A 213 8.56 15.62 1.21
N TRP A 214 8.46 15.22 2.47
CA TRP A 214 7.36 14.39 2.96
C TRP A 214 6.27 15.16 3.72
N PHE A 215 6.66 16.17 4.51
CA PHE A 215 5.79 16.79 5.50
C PHE A 215 4.56 17.44 4.84
N GLU A 216 4.78 18.24 3.80
CA GLU A 216 3.72 18.99 3.14
C GLU A 216 2.72 18.06 2.45
N LYS A 217 3.16 16.90 1.96
CA LYS A 217 2.28 15.90 1.34
C LYS A 217 1.39 15.21 2.38
N VAL A 218 1.97 14.78 3.51
CA VAL A 218 1.20 14.17 4.62
C VAL A 218 0.22 15.18 5.20
N ASP A 219 0.67 16.41 5.43
CA ASP A 219 -0.14 17.47 6.00
C ASP A 219 -1.34 17.83 5.12
N ALA A 220 -1.13 17.96 3.81
CA ALA A 220 -2.21 18.17 2.86
C ALA A 220 -3.24 17.03 2.87
N ALA A 221 -2.78 15.76 2.80
CA ALA A 221 -3.68 14.61 2.82
C ALA A 221 -4.49 14.52 4.13
N TYR A 222 -3.84 14.73 5.27
CA TYR A 222 -4.48 14.66 6.57
C TYR A 222 -5.52 15.76 6.78
N LYS A 223 -5.20 17.01 6.40
CA LYS A 223 -6.12 18.15 6.47
C LYS A 223 -7.30 17.99 5.52
N ALA A 224 -7.08 17.43 4.34
CA ALA A 224 -8.12 17.12 3.35
C ALA A 224 -9.05 15.95 3.75
N GLY A 225 -8.83 15.33 4.90
CA GLY A 225 -9.73 14.32 5.47
C GLY A 225 -9.21 12.89 5.44
N CYS A 226 -8.08 12.61 4.79
CA CYS A 226 -7.53 11.26 4.72
C CYS A 226 -7.13 10.75 6.12
N ASN A 227 -7.45 9.48 6.39
CA ASN A 227 -7.24 8.82 7.67
C ASN A 227 -6.47 7.51 7.56
N ARG A 228 -6.00 7.14 6.36
CA ARG A 228 -5.32 5.88 6.11
C ARG A 228 -4.03 6.18 5.35
N PHE A 229 -2.89 5.85 5.92
CA PHE A 229 -1.59 6.19 5.34
C PHE A 229 -0.73 4.94 5.22
N ASP A 230 -0.21 4.73 4.02
CA ASP A 230 0.73 3.67 3.73
C ASP A 230 2.16 4.23 3.85
N GLY A 231 3.03 3.52 4.57
CA GLY A 231 4.44 3.86 4.74
C GLY A 231 5.32 2.62 4.73
N ALA A 232 6.62 2.82 4.58
CA ALA A 232 7.62 1.81 4.82
C ALA A 232 8.72 2.39 5.70
N ILE A 233 9.20 1.64 6.71
CA ILE A 233 10.31 2.09 7.55
C ILE A 233 11.51 2.51 6.68
N MET A 234 12.10 3.66 7.00
CA MET A 234 13.20 4.31 6.24
C MET A 234 12.83 4.75 4.81
N GLY A 235 11.58 4.61 4.38
CA GLY A 235 11.12 4.98 3.04
C GLY A 235 11.63 4.08 1.92
N TYR A 236 12.10 2.87 2.23
CA TYR A 236 12.61 1.93 1.22
C TYR A 236 11.52 1.48 0.24
N GLY A 237 11.98 1.08 -0.95
CA GLY A 237 11.12 0.68 -2.06
C GLY A 237 10.71 1.87 -2.90
N GLY A 238 9.56 1.76 -3.55
CA GLY A 238 9.09 2.74 -4.52
C GLY A 238 9.05 2.18 -5.94
N CYS A 239 8.73 3.04 -6.91
CA CYS A 239 8.59 2.61 -8.29
C CYS A 239 9.96 2.52 -9.00
N PRO A 240 10.32 1.39 -9.62
CA PRO A 240 11.52 1.29 -10.47
C PRO A 240 11.53 2.29 -11.64
N MET A 241 10.37 2.88 -11.96
CA MET A 241 10.21 3.87 -13.03
C MET A 241 10.31 5.31 -12.52
N ALA A 242 10.52 5.54 -11.22
CA ALA A 242 10.90 6.84 -10.70
C ALA A 242 12.27 7.23 -11.27
N LYS A 243 12.44 8.49 -11.66
CA LYS A 243 13.70 9.00 -12.23
C LYS A 243 14.74 9.36 -11.17
N ASP A 244 14.32 9.45 -9.92
CA ASP A 244 15.13 9.88 -8.78
C ASP A 244 15.30 8.72 -7.80
N ASP A 245 16.54 8.28 -7.62
CA ASP A 245 16.93 7.18 -6.74
C ASP A 245 16.59 7.47 -5.26
N LEU A 246 16.36 8.73 -4.89
CA LEU A 246 15.96 9.15 -3.54
C LEU A 246 14.45 9.13 -3.31
N THR A 247 13.65 8.94 -4.36
CA THR A 247 12.19 8.89 -4.27
C THR A 247 11.76 7.45 -3.97
N GLY A 248 11.27 7.23 -2.75
CA GLY A 248 10.78 5.94 -2.31
C GLY A 248 9.44 6.05 -1.61
N ASN A 249 9.10 5.04 -0.82
CA ASN A 249 7.89 5.08 0.02
C ASN A 249 7.96 6.18 1.08
N MET A 250 6.80 6.56 1.61
CA MET A 250 6.73 7.44 2.77
C MET A 250 7.43 6.80 3.97
N PRO A 251 8.44 7.43 4.59
CA PRO A 251 9.09 6.85 5.75
C PRO A 251 8.16 6.78 6.95
N THR A 252 7.90 5.57 7.46
CA THR A 252 6.92 5.34 8.53
C THR A 252 7.25 6.10 9.80
N GLU A 253 8.54 6.23 10.16
CA GLU A 253 8.97 7.01 11.31
C GLU A 253 8.56 8.49 11.21
N LYS A 254 8.44 9.04 9.99
CA LYS A 254 7.96 10.40 9.76
C LYS A 254 6.44 10.50 9.93
N LEU A 255 5.68 9.50 9.47
CA LEU A 255 4.24 9.41 9.73
C LEU A 255 3.95 9.35 11.23
N VAL A 256 4.66 8.48 11.96
CA VAL A 256 4.51 8.35 13.43
C VAL A 256 4.80 9.69 14.11
N SER A 257 5.92 10.35 13.76
CA SER A 257 6.26 11.67 14.31
C SER A 257 5.20 12.73 14.01
N TYR A 258 4.70 12.78 12.77
CA TYR A 258 3.68 13.74 12.35
C TYR A 258 2.38 13.55 13.13
N PHE A 259 1.85 12.33 13.22
CA PHE A 259 0.58 12.08 13.90
C PHE A 259 0.66 12.25 15.41
N ASN A 260 1.83 12.00 16.02
CA ASN A 260 2.09 12.37 17.41
C ASN A 260 2.03 13.89 17.61
N GLN A 261 2.62 14.68 16.71
CA GLN A 261 2.54 16.15 16.75
C GLN A 261 1.10 16.67 16.58
N GLN A 262 0.32 16.05 15.69
CA GLN A 262 -1.10 16.38 15.49
C GLN A 262 -2.01 15.86 16.62
N LYS A 263 -1.47 15.12 17.59
CA LYS A 263 -2.24 14.44 18.66
C LYS A 263 -3.36 13.57 18.09
N ALA A 264 -3.12 12.95 16.93
CA ALA A 264 -4.02 12.00 16.31
C ALA A 264 -3.94 10.67 17.08
N THR A 265 -5.05 9.92 17.11
CA THR A 265 -5.06 8.61 17.76
C THR A 265 -4.55 7.56 16.79
N THR A 266 -3.40 6.97 17.11
CA THR A 266 -2.84 5.79 16.45
C THR A 266 -2.67 4.67 17.49
N ASN A 267 -2.40 3.44 17.04
CA ASN A 267 -2.18 2.29 17.93
C ASN A 267 -0.68 1.97 18.13
N ILE A 268 0.21 2.89 17.73
CA ILE A 268 1.65 2.62 17.64
C ILE A 268 2.30 2.60 19.03
N ASN A 269 2.91 1.46 19.38
CA ASN A 269 3.80 1.34 20.52
C ASN A 269 5.22 1.76 20.14
N ALA A 270 5.71 2.85 20.74
CA ALA A 270 7.01 3.43 20.42
C ALA A 270 8.20 2.47 20.66
N MET A 271 8.18 1.69 21.74
CA MET A 271 9.27 0.75 22.05
C MET A 271 9.27 -0.43 21.07
N SER A 272 8.10 -0.95 20.73
CA SER A 272 7.97 -1.98 19.70
C SER A 272 8.36 -1.46 18.32
N PHE A 273 8.03 -0.21 17.99
CA PHE A 273 8.44 0.44 16.76
C PHE A 273 9.96 0.56 16.65
N GLU A 274 10.64 0.97 17.72
CA GLU A 274 12.11 1.02 17.76
C GLU A 274 12.75 -0.37 17.55
N SER A 275 12.19 -1.41 18.20
CA SER A 275 12.63 -2.79 17.96
C SER A 275 12.44 -3.22 16.50
N ALA A 276 11.31 -2.86 15.88
CA ALA A 276 11.06 -3.20 14.48
C ALA A 276 11.94 -2.40 13.52
N TYR A 277 12.23 -1.13 13.82
CA TYR A 277 13.17 -0.30 13.09
C TYR A 277 14.57 -0.93 13.09
N ASN A 278 15.03 -1.45 14.24
CA ASN A 278 16.30 -2.16 14.33
C ASN A 278 16.34 -3.46 13.51
N GLU A 279 15.22 -4.17 13.37
CA GLU A 279 15.13 -5.31 12.44
C GLU A 279 15.16 -4.84 10.98
N ALA A 280 14.50 -3.73 10.65
CA ALA A 280 14.55 -3.14 9.31
C ALA A 280 15.99 -2.81 8.89
N LEU A 281 16.82 -2.27 9.80
CA LEU A 281 18.23 -1.99 9.51
C LEU A 281 18.99 -3.23 9.03
N LYS A 282 18.71 -4.42 9.58
CA LYS A 282 19.37 -5.67 9.18
C LYS A 282 18.91 -6.19 7.80
N ILE A 283 17.76 -5.72 7.32
CA ILE A 283 17.19 -6.10 6.03
C ILE A 283 17.70 -5.17 4.93
N PHE A 284 17.83 -3.88 5.25
CA PHE A 284 17.98 -2.83 4.25
C PHE A 284 19.38 -2.19 4.20
N LEU A 285 20.24 -2.42 5.21
CA LEU A 285 21.63 -1.97 5.29
C LEU A 285 22.59 -3.15 5.52
#